data_AF-A0A519UKK1-F1
#
_entry.id   AF-A0A519UKK1-F1
#
_cell.length_a   1.000
_cell.length_b   1.000
_cell.length_c   1.000
_cell.angle_alpha   90.00
_cell.angle_beta   90.00
_cell.angle_gamma   90.00
#
_symmetry.space_group_name_H-M   'P 1'
#
loop_
_entity.id
_entity.type
_entity.pdbx_description
1 polymer ?
#
loop_
_entity_poly.entity_id
_entity_poly.type
_entity_poly.pdbx_seq_one_letter_code
_entity_poly.pdbx_strand_id
1 'polypeptide(L)'
;MAKNHAFLGLLCIAFICIHFYPACYRVKPDYYAEPGSVIEQNTDHPSSRGGHQATKKGHGATKKGHGANKGGHGASADRSEILSKATAAKIKRVKAIYDAQVGVREQGHNAGRKVESYLAAVNLGKGHAWCAAFICWVYGQADIPNPQTGWSPSLFPSSKVIWQNFEVATHPKWRGQASKAKIPRTGDIFGIYFADKKRIAHAGFVDSWQSNWVITVEGNTNPEGYRDGDGVYRKKRLTKSLYTVARYIN
;
A
#
# COMPACT_ATOMS: atom_id res chain seq x y z
N MET A 1 -51.04 -26.31 42.60
CA MET A 1 -50.86 -24.91 43.04
C MET A 1 -49.48 -24.75 43.66
N ALA A 2 -48.72 -23.81 43.09
CA ALA A 2 -47.47 -23.15 43.51
C ALA A 2 -46.55 -23.78 44.58
N LYS A 3 -45.27 -23.98 44.21
CA LYS A 3 -44.13 -23.63 45.07
C LYS A 3 -43.12 -22.83 44.26
N ASN A 4 -43.04 -21.54 44.58
CA ASN A 4 -42.04 -20.58 44.14
C ASN A 4 -40.73 -20.84 44.91
N HIS A 5 -39.62 -20.93 44.20
CA HIS A 5 -38.31 -20.59 44.76
C HIS A 5 -37.57 -19.70 43.77
N ALA A 6 -37.54 -18.41 44.11
CA ALA A 6 -36.65 -17.42 43.52
C ALA A 6 -35.21 -17.72 43.97
N PHE A 7 -34.27 -17.74 43.03
CA PHE A 7 -32.85 -17.62 43.34
C PHE A 7 -32.30 -16.36 42.67
N LEU A 8 -31.72 -15.54 43.52
CA LEU A 8 -31.17 -14.21 43.31
C LEU A 8 -29.63 -14.33 43.31
N GLY A 9 -28.95 -13.56 42.47
CA GLY A 9 -27.48 -13.39 42.47
C GLY A 9 -26.79 -14.12 41.32
N LEU A 10 -25.84 -13.57 40.58
CA LEU A 10 -24.92 -12.46 40.85
C LEU A 10 -24.47 -11.88 39.49
N LEU A 11 -24.59 -10.57 39.29
CA LEU A 11 -23.99 -9.86 38.16
C LEU A 11 -22.47 -9.76 38.41
N CYS A 12 -21.65 -10.46 37.64
CA CYS A 12 -20.22 -10.18 37.55
C CYS A 12 -19.97 -9.14 36.44
N ILE A 13 -19.90 -7.87 36.83
CA ILE A 13 -19.39 -6.79 35.98
C ILE A 13 -17.86 -6.88 36.04
N ALA A 14 -17.25 -7.45 35.01
CA ALA A 14 -15.80 -7.41 34.83
C ALA A 14 -15.40 -6.02 34.30
N PHE A 15 -14.81 -5.20 35.18
CA PHE A 15 -14.09 -3.99 34.80
C PHE A 15 -12.86 -4.38 33.97
N ILE A 16 -12.92 -4.18 32.66
CA ILE A 16 -11.75 -4.26 31.78
C ILE A 16 -10.95 -2.97 31.98
N CYS A 17 -9.88 -3.09 32.76
CA CYS A 17 -8.88 -2.06 32.96
C CYS A 17 -8.07 -1.86 31.67
N ILE A 18 -8.34 -0.78 30.94
CA ILE A 18 -7.60 -0.37 29.74
C ILE A 18 -6.20 0.08 30.17
N HIS A 19 -5.20 -0.79 30.04
CA HIS A 19 -3.79 -0.40 30.14
C HIS A 19 -3.32 0.15 28.80
N PHE A 20 -3.19 1.48 28.74
CA PHE A 20 -2.40 2.18 27.73
C PHE A 20 -0.92 1.84 27.95
N TYR A 21 -0.32 1.06 27.06
CA TYR A 21 1.13 0.98 26.93
C TYR A 21 1.61 1.96 25.84
N PRO A 22 2.37 3.03 26.18
CA PRO A 22 3.10 3.78 25.19
C PRO A 22 4.33 2.97 24.75
N ALA A 23 4.32 2.46 23.52
CA ALA A 23 5.52 1.87 22.93
C ALA A 23 6.54 2.98 22.65
N CYS A 24 7.58 3.02 23.48
CA CYS A 24 8.78 3.81 23.26
C CYS A 24 9.45 3.38 21.94
N TYR A 25 9.61 4.34 21.02
CA TYR A 25 10.41 4.17 19.82
C TYR A 25 11.89 4.15 20.20
N ARG A 26 12.51 2.97 20.18
CA ARG A 26 13.96 2.82 20.32
C ARG A 26 14.58 3.01 18.94
N VAL A 27 15.14 4.20 18.73
CA VAL A 27 15.99 4.52 17.57
C VAL A 27 17.24 3.63 17.63
N LYS A 28 17.54 2.91 16.56
CA LYS A 28 18.82 2.19 16.42
C LYS A 28 19.90 3.19 15.98
N PRO A 29 21.11 3.13 16.56
CA PRO A 29 22.19 4.05 16.24
C PRO A 29 22.81 3.76 14.87
N ASP A 30 23.22 4.85 14.23
CA ASP A 30 23.80 4.94 12.90
C ASP A 30 25.19 4.29 12.81
N TYR A 31 25.48 3.72 11.65
CA TYR A 31 26.74 3.04 11.32
C TYR A 31 27.81 4.09 11.02
N TYR A 32 28.92 4.09 11.76
CA TYR A 32 30.06 4.98 11.56
C TYR A 32 30.80 4.66 10.25
N ALA A 33 31.04 5.70 9.44
CA ALA A 33 32.06 5.71 8.39
C ALA A 33 33.26 6.50 8.91
N GLU A 34 34.43 5.84 8.92
CA GLU A 34 35.76 6.38 9.21
C GLU A 34 36.09 7.59 8.31
N PRO A 35 36.80 8.60 8.85
CA PRO A 35 37.83 9.24 8.03
C PRO A 35 39.12 9.51 8.82
N GLY A 36 40.23 8.95 8.34
CA GLY A 36 41.57 9.29 8.79
C GLY A 36 42.61 9.10 7.69
N SER A 37 42.97 10.18 6.99
CA SER A 37 44.37 10.49 6.69
C SER A 37 44.51 11.96 6.33
N VAL A 38 45.41 12.60 7.08
CA VAL A 38 45.81 14.00 6.99
C VAL A 38 47.05 14.07 6.10
N ILE A 39 47.06 15.00 5.14
CA ILE A 39 48.25 15.64 4.54
C ILE A 39 47.74 17.00 4.03
N GLU A 40 47.93 18.10 4.73
CA GLU A 40 49.14 18.93 4.93
C GLU A 40 48.90 20.27 4.21
N GLN A 41 49.38 21.32 4.86
CA GLN A 41 49.01 22.72 4.67
C GLN A 41 49.60 23.29 3.37
N ASN A 42 48.89 24.23 2.74
CA ASN A 42 49.58 25.41 2.24
C ASN A 42 48.69 26.65 2.17
N THR A 43 49.30 27.75 2.57
CA THR A 43 48.75 29.06 2.93
C THR A 43 48.64 30.00 1.71
N ASP A 44 47.98 31.15 1.96
CA ASP A 44 48.20 32.45 1.31
C ASP A 44 47.29 32.93 0.15
N HIS A 45 46.26 33.68 0.57
CA HIS A 45 45.99 35.10 0.23
C HIS A 45 45.40 35.55 -1.15
N PRO A 46 44.78 36.77 -1.22
CA PRO A 46 43.58 37.06 -2.02
C PRO A 46 43.79 38.19 -3.07
N SER A 47 42.93 38.25 -4.09
CA SER A 47 42.66 39.47 -4.88
C SER A 47 41.39 39.22 -5.71
N SER A 48 40.53 40.16 -6.10
CA SER A 48 40.29 41.57 -5.81
C SER A 48 38.94 41.92 -6.46
N ARG A 49 38.29 43.00 -6.00
CA ARG A 49 37.07 43.57 -6.59
C ARG A 49 37.37 44.36 -7.87
N GLY A 50 36.39 44.41 -8.77
CA GLY A 50 36.22 45.43 -9.83
C GLY A 50 35.27 44.88 -10.90
N GLY A 51 34.08 45.40 -11.22
CA GLY A 51 33.55 46.74 -11.11
C GLY A 51 33.56 47.41 -12.47
N HIS A 52 32.54 47.19 -13.32
CA HIS A 52 32.17 48.12 -14.41
C HIS A 52 30.69 48.00 -14.79
N GLN A 53 29.98 49.13 -14.70
CA GLN A 53 28.70 49.41 -15.34
C GLN A 53 28.92 50.47 -16.43
N ALA A 54 27.92 50.53 -17.35
CA ALA A 54 27.61 51.55 -18.37
C ALA A 54 28.22 51.27 -19.77
N THR A 55 27.57 51.47 -20.93
CA THR A 55 26.48 52.38 -21.36
C THR A 55 25.71 51.90 -22.63
N LYS A 56 24.57 52.56 -22.86
CA LYS A 56 23.54 52.57 -23.93
C LYS A 56 23.86 52.35 -25.44
N LYS A 57 22.81 51.83 -26.12
CA LYS A 57 22.20 52.14 -27.45
C LYS A 57 22.91 51.75 -28.76
N GLY A 58 22.44 50.63 -29.32
CA GLY A 58 22.09 50.45 -30.73
C GLY A 58 23.23 50.32 -31.73
N HIS A 59 23.72 49.10 -31.97
CA HIS A 59 24.38 48.69 -33.22
C HIS A 59 23.84 47.30 -33.60
N GLY A 60 23.33 47.17 -34.82
CA GLY A 60 22.84 45.90 -35.37
C GLY A 60 24.00 44.98 -35.75
N ALA A 61 24.01 43.77 -35.20
CA ALA A 61 24.81 42.67 -35.72
C ALA A 61 23.90 41.73 -36.50
N THR A 62 24.12 41.66 -37.81
CA THR A 62 23.49 40.72 -38.73
C THR A 62 24.15 39.34 -38.63
N LYS A 63 23.27 38.33 -38.67
CA LYS A 63 23.42 36.85 -38.61
C LYS A 63 24.79 36.22 -38.94
N LYS A 64 25.25 35.31 -38.07
CA LYS A 64 25.68 33.94 -38.45
C LYS A 64 25.66 32.97 -37.25
N GLY A 65 24.81 31.95 -37.34
CA GLY A 65 25.00 30.66 -36.66
C GLY A 65 24.86 30.61 -35.13
N HIS A 66 23.65 30.75 -34.60
CA HIS A 66 23.28 30.01 -33.38
C HIS A 66 22.27 28.95 -33.79
N GLY A 67 22.78 27.78 -34.18
CA GLY A 67 21.96 26.59 -34.20
C GLY A 67 21.54 26.31 -32.77
N ALA A 68 20.28 26.61 -32.44
CA ALA A 68 19.68 26.09 -31.23
C ALA A 68 19.80 24.57 -31.30
N ASN A 69 20.70 23.99 -30.51
CA ASN A 69 20.77 22.56 -30.36
C ASN A 69 19.39 22.09 -29.89
N LYS A 70 18.69 21.33 -30.74
CA LYS A 70 17.45 20.63 -30.40
C LYS A 70 17.74 19.46 -29.42
N GLY A 71 18.59 19.67 -28.43
CA GLY A 71 18.98 18.68 -27.43
C GLY A 71 18.07 18.64 -26.20
N GLY A 72 17.10 19.55 -26.10
CA GLY A 72 16.26 19.69 -24.90
C GLY A 72 15.09 18.72 -24.75
N HIS A 73 14.84 17.83 -25.72
CA HIS A 73 13.62 17.00 -25.74
C HIS A 73 13.85 15.49 -25.55
N GLY A 74 15.09 15.03 -25.41
CA GLY A 74 15.40 13.60 -25.26
C GLY A 74 15.32 13.05 -23.83
N ALA A 75 15.62 13.86 -22.81
CA ALA A 75 15.76 13.38 -21.43
C ALA A 75 14.42 13.05 -20.73
N SER A 76 13.32 13.69 -21.13
CA SER A 76 12.00 13.44 -20.51
C SER A 76 11.34 12.16 -21.00
N ALA A 77 11.55 11.80 -22.27
CA ALA A 77 11.02 10.58 -22.86
C ALA A 77 11.70 9.33 -22.26
N ASP A 78 13.03 9.36 -22.14
CA ASP A 78 13.81 8.29 -21.53
C ASP A 78 13.46 8.09 -20.05
N ARG A 79 13.32 9.19 -19.28
CA ARG A 79 12.86 9.11 -17.89
C ARG A 79 11.46 8.51 -17.76
N SER A 80 10.51 8.90 -18.61
CA SER A 80 9.16 8.34 -18.59
C SER A 80 9.16 6.84 -18.91
N GLU A 81 9.98 6.43 -19.87
CA GLU A 81 10.13 5.03 -20.25
C GLU A 81 10.76 4.21 -19.10
N ILE A 82 11.86 4.69 -18.52
CA ILE A 82 12.54 4.05 -17.38
C ILE A 82 11.57 3.89 -16.20
N LEU A 83 10.81 4.94 -15.87
CA LEU A 83 9.79 4.88 -14.81
C LEU A 83 8.74 3.80 -15.14
N SER A 84 8.23 3.76 -16.37
CA SER A 84 7.24 2.77 -16.78
C SER A 84 7.77 1.33 -16.68
N LYS A 85 9.02 1.09 -17.06
CA LYS A 85 9.70 -0.21 -16.95
C LYS A 85 9.89 -0.63 -15.50
N ALA A 86 10.32 0.30 -14.63
CA ALA A 86 10.46 0.04 -13.21
C ALA A 86 9.11 -0.29 -12.54
N THR A 87 8.05 0.43 -12.89
CA THR A 87 6.68 0.14 -12.44
C THR A 87 6.23 -1.25 -12.90
N ALA A 88 6.46 -1.61 -14.16
CA ALA A 88 6.11 -2.93 -14.70
C ALA A 88 6.87 -4.06 -13.97
N ALA A 89 8.15 -3.86 -13.66
CA ALA A 89 8.94 -4.82 -12.90
C ALA A 89 8.40 -5.03 -11.47
N LYS A 90 7.98 -3.95 -10.79
CA LYS A 90 7.33 -4.03 -9.47
C LYS A 90 6.01 -4.80 -9.52
N ILE A 91 5.18 -4.54 -10.53
CA ILE A 91 3.92 -5.29 -10.76
C ILE A 91 4.20 -6.78 -10.95
N LYS A 92 5.16 -7.12 -11.82
CA LYS A 92 5.55 -8.52 -12.08
C LYS A 92 6.04 -9.21 -10.80
N ARG A 93 6.82 -8.52 -9.97
CA ARG A 93 7.31 -9.04 -8.68
C ARG A 93 6.17 -9.33 -7.71
N VAL A 94 5.27 -8.37 -7.50
CA VAL A 94 4.08 -8.55 -6.65
C VAL A 94 3.24 -9.72 -7.13
N LYS A 95 3.01 -9.82 -8.44
CA LYS A 95 2.28 -10.93 -9.05
C LYS A 95 2.92 -12.29 -8.78
N ALA A 96 4.22 -12.42 -9.04
CA ALA A 96 4.94 -13.67 -8.79
C ALA A 96 4.80 -14.13 -7.32
N ILE A 97 4.84 -13.19 -6.38
CA ILE A 97 4.74 -13.50 -4.95
C ILE A 97 3.34 -13.99 -4.57
N TYR A 98 2.26 -13.29 -4.96
CA TYR A 98 0.91 -13.75 -4.62
C TYR A 98 0.50 -15.00 -5.41
N ASP A 99 0.99 -15.17 -6.65
CA ASP A 99 0.72 -16.37 -7.46
C ASP A 99 1.30 -17.60 -6.78
N ALA A 100 2.51 -17.50 -6.21
CA ALA A 100 3.16 -18.57 -5.47
C ALA A 100 2.46 -18.93 -4.15
N GLN A 101 1.51 -18.11 -3.67
CA GLN A 101 0.73 -18.44 -2.48
C GLN A 101 -0.61 -19.10 -2.81
N VAL A 102 -1.05 -19.10 -4.09
CA VAL A 102 -2.31 -19.75 -4.48
C VAL A 102 -2.28 -21.24 -4.11
N GLY A 103 -3.32 -21.71 -3.43
CA GLY A 103 -3.40 -23.08 -2.92
C GLY A 103 -2.86 -23.28 -1.50
N VAL A 104 -2.26 -22.26 -0.87
CA VAL A 104 -1.99 -22.30 0.58
C VAL A 104 -3.30 -22.47 1.34
N ARG A 105 -3.32 -23.41 2.29
CA ARG A 105 -4.45 -23.70 3.18
C ARG A 105 -4.09 -23.47 4.64
N GLU A 106 -5.10 -23.11 5.42
CA GLU A 106 -5.04 -23.07 6.87
C GLU A 106 -4.82 -24.48 7.45
N GLN A 107 -4.18 -24.53 8.62
CA GLN A 107 -3.98 -25.74 9.42
C GLN A 107 -4.57 -25.47 10.80
N GLY A 108 -5.89 -25.67 10.93
CA GLY A 108 -6.68 -25.18 12.06
C GLY A 108 -7.33 -23.82 11.77
N HIS A 109 -8.02 -23.25 12.75
CA HIS A 109 -8.77 -22.00 12.56
C HIS A 109 -7.84 -20.79 12.44
N ASN A 110 -7.72 -20.21 11.24
CA ASN A 110 -6.84 -19.09 10.94
C ASN A 110 -5.39 -19.33 11.43
N ALA A 111 -4.88 -20.54 11.18
CA ALA A 111 -3.61 -21.01 11.71
C ALA A 111 -2.78 -21.77 10.66
N GLY A 112 -1.56 -22.13 11.03
CA GLY A 112 -0.64 -22.87 10.18
C GLY A 112 0.56 -22.03 9.75
N ARG A 113 1.69 -22.70 9.48
CA ARG A 113 3.00 -22.05 9.29
C ARG A 113 2.98 -20.87 8.31
N LYS A 114 2.30 -21.02 7.16
CA LYS A 114 2.19 -19.95 6.16
C LYS A 114 1.26 -18.83 6.61
N VAL A 115 0.09 -19.16 7.15
CA VAL A 115 -0.90 -18.19 7.62
C VAL A 115 -0.35 -17.35 8.76
N GLU A 116 0.35 -17.98 9.69
CA GLU A 116 1.03 -17.31 10.80
C GLU A 116 2.17 -16.40 10.31
N SER A 117 2.86 -16.75 9.23
CA SER A 117 3.85 -15.85 8.61
C SER A 117 3.21 -14.58 8.02
N TYR A 118 1.99 -14.68 7.48
CA TYR A 118 1.24 -13.51 7.00
C TYR A 118 0.81 -12.63 8.18
N LEU A 119 0.28 -13.25 9.23
CA LEU A 119 -0.15 -12.57 10.45
C LEU A 119 1.01 -11.86 11.16
N ALA A 120 2.18 -12.49 11.23
CA ALA A 120 3.38 -11.91 11.82
C ALA A 120 3.83 -10.64 11.09
N ALA A 121 3.62 -10.51 9.77
CA ALA A 121 3.96 -9.30 9.02
C ALA A 121 3.17 -8.05 9.45
N VAL A 122 2.10 -8.23 10.22
CA VAL A 122 1.27 -7.15 10.79
C VAL A 122 1.15 -7.26 12.31
N ASN A 123 2.09 -7.97 12.95
CA ASN A 123 2.16 -8.17 14.41
C ASN A 123 0.91 -8.82 15.02
N LEU A 124 0.30 -9.77 14.30
CA LEU A 124 -0.82 -10.58 14.80
C LEU A 124 -0.41 -12.03 15.02
N GLY A 125 -1.09 -12.69 15.96
CA GLY A 125 -0.97 -14.14 16.20
C GLY A 125 -2.04 -14.96 15.46
N LYS A 126 -1.94 -16.30 15.55
CA LYS A 126 -2.93 -17.24 15.00
C LYS A 126 -4.35 -16.96 15.51
N GLY A 127 -5.36 -17.37 14.73
CA GLY A 127 -6.78 -17.20 15.07
C GLY A 127 -7.40 -15.92 14.51
N HIS A 128 -6.60 -14.94 14.10
CA HIS A 128 -7.09 -13.72 13.46
C HIS A 128 -7.34 -13.91 11.96
N ALA A 129 -8.38 -13.26 11.44
CA ALA A 129 -8.60 -13.16 10.00
C ALA A 129 -7.38 -12.50 9.33
N TRP A 130 -6.92 -13.08 8.22
CA TRP A 130 -5.60 -12.78 7.66
C TRP A 130 -5.61 -12.22 6.22
N CYS A 131 -6.77 -11.82 5.68
CA CYS A 131 -6.85 -11.23 4.33
C CYS A 131 -5.97 -9.97 4.16
N ALA A 132 -6.04 -9.03 5.11
CA ALA A 132 -5.22 -7.81 5.08
C ALA A 132 -3.75 -8.09 5.39
N ALA A 133 -3.49 -9.04 6.30
CA ALA A 133 -2.16 -9.51 6.64
C ALA A 133 -1.45 -10.12 5.42
N PHE A 134 -2.17 -10.93 4.63
CA PHE A 134 -1.69 -11.49 3.36
C PHE A 134 -1.25 -10.41 2.37
N ILE A 135 -2.05 -9.36 2.18
CA ILE A 135 -1.70 -8.23 1.30
C ILE A 135 -0.42 -7.53 1.80
N CYS A 136 -0.36 -7.19 3.09
CA CYS A 136 0.80 -6.52 3.67
C CYS A 136 2.06 -7.39 3.56
N TRP A 137 1.93 -8.70 3.77
CA TRP A 137 3.01 -9.66 3.60
C TRP A 137 3.50 -9.69 2.14
N VAL A 138 2.60 -9.84 1.16
CA VAL A 138 2.98 -9.85 -0.27
C VAL A 138 3.67 -8.56 -0.67
N TYR A 139 3.15 -7.40 -0.26
CA TYR A 139 3.80 -6.11 -0.52
C TYR A 139 5.14 -5.98 0.19
N GLY A 140 5.27 -6.47 1.43
CA GLY A 140 6.55 -6.52 2.15
C GLY A 140 7.60 -7.37 1.44
N GLN A 141 7.22 -8.56 0.96
CA GLN A 141 8.12 -9.41 0.16
C GLN A 141 8.55 -8.76 -1.17
N ALA A 142 7.74 -7.84 -1.70
CA ALA A 142 7.99 -7.14 -2.95
C ALA A 142 8.68 -5.78 -2.77
N ASP A 143 9.03 -5.40 -1.55
CA ASP A 143 9.56 -4.07 -1.19
C ASP A 143 8.62 -2.91 -1.62
N ILE A 144 7.32 -3.12 -1.43
CA ILE A 144 6.28 -2.11 -1.65
C ILE A 144 5.85 -1.52 -0.30
N PRO A 145 6.06 -0.22 -0.07
CA PRO A 145 5.60 0.44 1.15
C PRO A 145 4.09 0.27 1.34
N ASN A 146 3.70 -0.20 2.51
CA ASN A 146 2.31 -0.54 2.84
C ASN A 146 2.05 -0.30 4.34
N PRO A 147 0.80 -0.20 4.80
CA PRO A 147 0.48 0.21 6.17
C PRO A 147 0.70 -0.86 7.24
N GLN A 148 1.13 -2.08 6.88
CA GLN A 148 1.44 -3.17 7.83
C GLN A 148 0.34 -3.41 8.87
N THR A 149 -0.89 -3.65 8.41
CA THR A 149 -2.08 -3.72 9.27
C THR A 149 -2.97 -4.93 8.96
N GLY A 150 -3.51 -5.55 10.01
CA GLY A 150 -4.59 -6.53 9.90
C GLY A 150 -5.98 -5.91 9.68
N TRP A 151 -6.11 -4.58 9.73
CA TRP A 151 -7.38 -3.88 9.59
C TRP A 151 -7.64 -3.47 8.14
N SER A 152 -8.46 -4.25 7.41
CA SER A 152 -8.72 -4.04 5.98
C SER A 152 -9.07 -2.59 5.57
N PRO A 153 -9.86 -1.80 6.33
CA PRO A 153 -10.13 -0.40 5.99
C PRO A 153 -8.88 0.48 5.89
N SER A 154 -7.85 0.20 6.70
CA SER A 154 -6.59 0.97 6.69
C SER A 154 -5.78 0.75 5.41
N LEU A 155 -6.10 -0.26 4.60
CA LEU A 155 -5.48 -0.48 3.29
C LEU A 155 -5.99 0.48 2.21
N PHE A 156 -7.08 1.22 2.46
CA PHE A 156 -7.75 2.07 1.47
C PHE A 156 -7.78 3.55 1.89
N PRO A 157 -6.66 4.20 2.26
CA PRO A 157 -6.68 5.63 2.52
C PRO A 157 -7.06 6.39 1.24
N SER A 158 -7.80 7.50 1.36
CA SER A 158 -8.32 8.25 0.21
C SER A 158 -7.26 8.62 -0.83
N SER A 159 -6.00 8.85 -0.40
CA SER A 159 -4.87 9.15 -1.28
C SER A 159 -4.41 7.99 -2.17
N LYS A 160 -4.82 6.76 -1.87
CA LYS A 160 -4.49 5.54 -2.62
C LYS A 160 -5.68 5.00 -3.41
N VAL A 161 -6.91 5.40 -3.08
CA VAL A 161 -8.13 4.94 -3.77
C VAL A 161 -8.16 5.50 -5.20
N ILE A 162 -8.25 4.59 -6.17
CA ILE A 162 -8.27 4.90 -7.61
C ILE A 162 -9.59 4.56 -8.29
N TRP A 163 -10.43 3.76 -7.65
CA TRP A 163 -11.74 3.38 -8.15
C TRP A 163 -12.67 3.05 -6.99
N GLN A 164 -13.95 3.36 -7.17
CA GLN A 164 -14.99 3.09 -6.20
C GLN A 164 -16.30 2.79 -6.92
N ASN A 165 -17.03 1.78 -6.46
CA ASN A 165 -18.36 1.52 -6.94
C ASN A 165 -19.37 2.38 -6.15
N PHE A 166 -19.90 3.42 -6.79
CA PHE A 166 -20.85 4.34 -6.16
C PHE A 166 -22.22 3.73 -5.86
N GLU A 167 -22.60 2.62 -6.52
CA GLU A 167 -23.86 1.94 -6.24
C GLU A 167 -23.85 1.22 -4.88
N VAL A 168 -22.72 0.60 -4.54
CA VAL A 168 -22.54 -0.10 -3.25
C VAL A 168 -21.84 0.76 -2.20
N ALA A 169 -21.21 1.89 -2.60
CA ALA A 169 -20.56 2.85 -1.70
C ALA A 169 -21.57 3.75 -0.97
N THR A 170 -22.37 3.12 -0.11
CA THR A 170 -23.41 3.78 0.69
C THR A 170 -22.87 4.40 1.99
N HIS A 171 -21.72 3.94 2.49
CA HIS A 171 -21.18 4.44 3.75
C HIS A 171 -20.58 5.86 3.62
N PRO A 172 -21.05 6.87 4.38
CA PRO A 172 -20.67 8.28 4.20
C PRO A 172 -19.16 8.53 4.27
N LYS A 173 -18.45 7.89 5.22
CA LYS A 173 -16.99 8.04 5.39
C LYS A 173 -16.18 7.70 4.13
N TRP A 174 -16.67 6.78 3.31
CA TRP A 174 -15.90 6.21 2.21
C TRP A 174 -16.44 6.62 0.84
N ARG A 175 -17.63 7.23 0.76
CA ARG A 175 -18.22 7.69 -0.49
C ARG A 175 -17.41 8.83 -1.11
N GLY A 176 -17.17 8.79 -2.42
CA GLY A 176 -16.51 9.88 -3.13
C GLY A 176 -14.98 9.88 -3.01
N GLN A 177 -14.36 8.80 -2.53
CA GLN A 177 -12.91 8.81 -2.27
C GLN A 177 -12.03 8.71 -3.51
N ALA A 178 -12.57 8.19 -4.62
CA ALA A 178 -11.80 8.11 -5.86
C ALA A 178 -11.64 9.52 -6.47
N SER A 179 -10.45 10.09 -6.33
CA SER A 179 -10.13 11.43 -6.88
C SER A 179 -10.08 11.46 -8.41
N LYS A 180 -9.72 10.33 -9.03
CA LYS A 180 -9.78 10.08 -10.48
C LYS A 180 -10.01 8.59 -10.70
N ALA A 181 -11.12 8.21 -11.32
CA ALA A 181 -11.38 6.82 -11.68
C ALA A 181 -10.33 6.34 -12.69
N LYS A 182 -9.34 5.56 -12.24
CA LYS A 182 -8.38 4.88 -13.10
C LYS A 182 -8.84 3.45 -13.32
N ILE A 183 -8.51 2.89 -14.48
CA ILE A 183 -8.69 1.46 -14.73
C ILE A 183 -7.75 0.69 -13.77
N PRO A 184 -8.29 -0.17 -12.89
CA PRO A 184 -7.49 -1.06 -12.06
C PRO A 184 -6.60 -1.97 -12.89
N ARG A 185 -5.45 -2.34 -12.35
CA ARG A 185 -4.48 -3.24 -13.00
C ARG A 185 -3.98 -4.30 -12.01
N THR A 186 -3.28 -5.29 -12.56
CA THR A 186 -2.56 -6.30 -11.79
C THR A 186 -1.74 -5.68 -10.66
N GLY A 187 -1.87 -6.21 -9.45
CA GLY A 187 -1.15 -5.76 -8.26
C GLY A 187 -1.79 -4.57 -7.52
N ASP A 188 -2.86 -3.97 -8.07
CA ASP A 188 -3.76 -3.14 -7.26
C ASP A 188 -4.52 -4.02 -6.26
N ILE A 189 -5.04 -3.44 -5.19
CA ILE A 189 -5.84 -4.17 -4.19
C ILE A 189 -7.30 -3.72 -4.24
N PHE A 190 -8.22 -4.65 -4.01
CA PHE A 190 -9.65 -4.36 -3.92
C PHE A 190 -10.16 -4.57 -2.49
N GLY A 191 -11.23 -3.87 -2.15
CA GLY A 191 -11.97 -4.04 -0.89
C GLY A 191 -13.43 -4.43 -1.13
N ILE A 192 -13.97 -5.27 -0.27
CA ILE A 192 -15.40 -5.61 -0.21
C ILE A 192 -15.97 -5.09 1.11
N TYR A 193 -17.09 -4.39 1.00
CA TYR A 193 -17.81 -3.84 2.14
C TYR A 193 -18.86 -4.83 2.64
N PHE A 194 -18.91 -4.98 3.96
CA PHE A 194 -19.81 -5.90 4.65
C PHE A 194 -20.76 -5.06 5.49
N ALA A 195 -22.06 -5.13 5.17
CA ALA A 195 -23.08 -4.28 5.78
C ALA A 195 -23.25 -4.55 7.29
N ASP A 196 -23.19 -5.81 7.69
CA ASP A 196 -23.22 -6.28 9.09
C ASP A 196 -22.05 -5.70 9.91
N LYS A 197 -20.87 -5.56 9.30
CA LYS A 197 -19.65 -5.04 9.96
C LYS A 197 -19.45 -3.53 9.76
N LYS A 198 -20.28 -2.90 8.95
CA LYS A 198 -20.24 -1.46 8.59
C LYS A 198 -18.86 -0.97 8.13
N ARG A 199 -18.13 -1.81 7.38
CA ARG A 199 -16.76 -1.51 6.92
C ARG A 199 -16.33 -2.34 5.73
N ILE A 200 -15.21 -1.93 5.11
CA ILE A 200 -14.42 -2.81 4.26
C ILE A 200 -13.91 -3.94 5.15
N ALA A 201 -14.38 -5.14 4.91
CA ALA A 201 -14.13 -6.26 5.80
C ALA A 201 -13.38 -7.39 5.13
N HIS A 202 -13.27 -7.38 3.80
CA HIS A 202 -12.43 -8.29 3.04
C HIS A 202 -11.62 -7.53 2.00
N ALA A 203 -10.45 -8.04 1.66
CA ALA A 203 -9.58 -7.45 0.65
C ALA A 203 -8.71 -8.52 -0.03
N GLY A 204 -8.28 -8.23 -1.25
CA GLY A 204 -7.33 -9.06 -2.00
C GLY A 204 -6.66 -8.30 -3.14
N PHE A 205 -5.90 -9.00 -3.96
CA PHE A 205 -5.25 -8.46 -5.15
C PHE A 205 -6.18 -8.52 -6.37
N VAL A 206 -6.11 -7.49 -7.20
CA VAL A 206 -6.57 -7.53 -8.59
C VAL A 206 -5.49 -8.24 -9.41
N ASP A 207 -5.87 -9.33 -10.08
CA ASP A 207 -4.99 -10.08 -10.98
C ASP A 207 -5.19 -9.65 -12.44
N SER A 208 -6.44 -9.47 -12.86
CA SER A 208 -6.80 -8.87 -14.15
C SER A 208 -8.13 -8.14 -14.07
N TRP A 209 -8.29 -7.03 -14.79
CA TRP A 209 -9.50 -6.22 -14.79
C TRP A 209 -10.17 -6.20 -16.16
N GLN A 210 -11.50 -6.39 -16.18
CA GLN A 210 -12.37 -6.18 -17.34
C GLN A 210 -13.55 -5.28 -16.92
N SER A 211 -14.40 -4.90 -17.88
CA SER A 211 -15.51 -3.97 -17.61
C SER A 211 -16.51 -4.52 -16.57
N ASN A 212 -16.94 -5.77 -16.74
CA ASN A 212 -18.00 -6.40 -15.95
C ASN A 212 -17.48 -7.48 -14.97
N TRP A 213 -16.26 -7.95 -15.13
CA TRP A 213 -15.64 -8.93 -14.23
C TRP A 213 -14.17 -8.64 -13.94
N VAL A 214 -13.70 -9.23 -12.86
CA VAL A 214 -12.33 -9.10 -12.35
C VAL A 214 -11.84 -10.48 -11.90
N ILE A 215 -10.58 -10.79 -12.19
CA ILE A 215 -9.88 -11.91 -11.56
C ILE A 215 -9.12 -11.35 -10.37
N THR A 216 -9.22 -12.05 -9.25
CA THR A 216 -8.69 -11.66 -7.96
C THR A 216 -7.87 -12.78 -7.34
N VAL A 217 -6.89 -12.44 -6.50
CA VAL A 217 -6.17 -13.40 -5.66
C VAL A 217 -6.31 -12.96 -4.20
N GLU A 218 -6.81 -13.85 -3.36
CA GLU A 218 -7.34 -13.50 -2.05
C GLU A 218 -6.94 -14.53 -1.01
N GLY A 219 -6.43 -14.07 0.14
CA GLY A 219 -6.24 -14.90 1.33
C GLY A 219 -7.45 -14.85 2.26
N ASN A 220 -7.55 -15.79 3.19
CA ASN A 220 -8.64 -15.90 4.16
C ASN A 220 -10.02 -15.92 3.49
N THR A 221 -10.14 -16.68 2.40
CA THR A 221 -11.40 -16.96 1.70
C THR A 221 -11.49 -18.45 1.43
N ASN A 222 -12.69 -18.93 1.12
CA ASN A 222 -12.93 -20.25 0.54
C ASN A 222 -13.49 -20.14 -0.90
N PRO A 223 -13.65 -21.27 -1.63
CA PRO A 223 -14.22 -21.30 -2.98
C PRO A 223 -15.61 -20.64 -3.04
N GLU A 224 -16.45 -20.87 -2.03
CA GLU A 224 -17.83 -20.40 -1.93
C GLU A 224 -17.96 -18.90 -1.59
N GLY A 225 -16.88 -18.26 -1.11
CA GLY A 225 -16.85 -16.83 -0.77
C GLY A 225 -17.22 -16.46 0.67
N TYR A 226 -17.35 -17.44 1.57
CA TYR A 226 -17.44 -17.16 3.00
C TYR A 226 -16.06 -16.78 3.59
N ARG A 227 -16.12 -16.14 4.75
CA ARG A 227 -15.00 -15.48 5.42
C ARG A 227 -14.37 -16.25 6.58
N ASP A 228 -14.86 -17.45 6.87
CA ASP A 228 -14.42 -18.22 8.03
C ASP A 228 -13.04 -18.88 7.84
N GLY A 229 -12.17 -18.20 7.08
CA GLY A 229 -10.90 -18.74 6.66
C GLY A 229 -11.05 -19.84 5.62
N ASP A 230 -9.90 -20.24 5.07
CA ASP A 230 -9.65 -21.54 4.43
C ASP A 230 -8.29 -21.49 3.71
N GLY A 231 -8.11 -20.54 2.78
CA GLY A 231 -6.87 -20.50 2.01
C GLY A 231 -6.69 -19.29 1.10
N VAL A 232 -5.71 -19.41 0.21
CA VAL A 232 -5.43 -18.44 -0.86
C VAL A 232 -6.00 -18.94 -2.18
N TYR A 233 -6.88 -18.16 -2.79
CA TYR A 233 -7.62 -18.53 -3.98
C TYR A 233 -7.58 -17.49 -5.07
N ARG A 234 -7.59 -17.96 -6.31
CA ARG A 234 -7.89 -17.12 -7.48
C ARG A 234 -9.39 -17.19 -7.77
N LYS A 235 -10.06 -16.03 -7.85
CA LYS A 235 -11.51 -15.94 -7.99
C LYS A 235 -11.92 -15.00 -9.12
N LYS A 236 -12.95 -15.40 -9.88
CA LYS A 236 -13.65 -14.52 -10.81
C LYS A 236 -14.81 -13.86 -10.09
N ARG A 237 -14.88 -12.54 -10.13
CA ARG A 237 -15.95 -11.74 -9.50
C ARG A 237 -16.55 -10.77 -10.50
N LEU A 238 -17.78 -10.34 -10.25
CA LEU A 238 -18.34 -9.19 -10.96
C LEU A 238 -17.70 -7.91 -10.42
N THR A 239 -17.34 -6.96 -11.28
CA THR A 239 -16.75 -5.67 -10.84
C THR A 239 -17.68 -4.94 -9.88
N LYS A 240 -19.00 -5.00 -10.09
CA LYS A 240 -20.02 -4.42 -9.21
C LYS A 240 -20.03 -4.98 -7.78
N SER A 241 -19.47 -6.17 -7.55
CA SER A 241 -19.38 -6.75 -6.20
C SER A 241 -18.27 -6.12 -5.35
N LEU A 242 -17.35 -5.38 -6.00
CA LEU A 242 -16.27 -4.69 -5.31
C LEU A 242 -16.74 -3.33 -4.81
N TYR A 243 -16.24 -2.93 -3.64
CA TYR A 243 -16.55 -1.63 -3.06
C TYR A 243 -15.57 -0.55 -3.51
N THR A 244 -14.27 -0.88 -3.53
CA THR A 244 -13.20 0.07 -3.85
C THR A 244 -11.94 -0.64 -4.34
N VAL A 245 -11.05 0.10 -5.00
CA VAL A 245 -9.71 -0.35 -5.39
C VAL A 245 -8.69 0.74 -5.03
N ALA A 246 -7.54 0.31 -4.49
CA ALA A 246 -6.40 1.17 -4.17
C ALA A 246 -5.13 0.73 -4.91
N ARG A 247 -4.25 1.70 -5.22
CA ARG A 247 -2.98 1.48 -5.92
C ARG A 247 -1.78 1.89 -5.08
N TYR A 248 -0.87 0.93 -4.86
CA TYR A 248 0.38 1.14 -4.13
C TYR A 248 1.62 1.23 -5.04
N ILE A 249 1.53 0.72 -6.26
CA ILE A 249 2.62 0.70 -7.24
C ILE A 249 2.40 1.83 -8.24
N ASN A 250 3.25 2.86 -8.20
CA ASN A 250 3.24 4.00 -9.13
C ASN A 250 4.14 3.74 -10.32
#